data_AF-A0A8H6ZMV5-F1
#
_entry.id   AF-A0A8H6ZMV5-F1
#
_cell.length_a   1.000
_cell.length_b   1.000
_cell.length_c   1.000
_cell.angle_alpha   90.00
_cell.angle_beta   90.00
_cell.angle_gamma   90.00
#
_symmetry.space_group_name_H-M   'P 1'
#
loop_
_entity.id
_entity.type
_entity.pdbx_description
1 polymer ?
#
loop_
_entity_poly.entity_id
_entity_poly.type
_entity_poly.pdbx_seq_one_letter_code
_entity_poly.pdbx_strand_id
1 'polypeptide(L)'
;MSPSVVSPISALPVRPTPSTSSRPILSGINTMNGAIAVNGDSAAGGGVNGVVNGTISSIPGGSRSVPHSPLIPYSPHPLKTPQIATQHVLLLLDVQAGLLSSPPLGVPSSSALRHNISLILHHARAASPPPLIIHVRNCGDPGDPDDPVSPGFGLVFPPLPHEPVIDKRKNNAFAGTELGSLIRHDAELVVVGLQSDFCVRATCWAALGRGNEVLLIKEAHGTYNRIEAWYGGSVTPAHRIEAEVETELEDAGVVLLDMKDLKELFTGR
;
A
#
# COMPACT_ATOMS: atom_id res chain seq x y z
N MET A 1 66.00 -34.69 38.59
CA MET A 1 65.94 -35.05 37.16
C MET A 1 65.21 -36.37 37.04
N SER A 2 63.92 -36.29 36.68
CA SER A 2 63.05 -37.43 36.37
C SER A 2 62.14 -36.99 35.22
N PRO A 3 61.88 -37.86 34.22
CA PRO A 3 61.47 -37.41 32.90
C PRO A 3 59.96 -37.16 32.77
N SER A 4 59.66 -36.22 31.88
CA SER A 4 58.35 -35.75 31.44
C SER A 4 57.47 -36.87 30.89
N VAL A 5 56.20 -36.92 31.33
CA VAL A 5 55.14 -37.69 30.68
C VAL A 5 54.28 -36.72 29.86
N VAL A 6 54.29 -36.89 28.55
CA VAL A 6 53.47 -36.17 27.57
C VAL A 6 52.14 -36.92 27.43
N SER A 7 51.03 -36.25 27.74
CA SER A 7 49.67 -36.76 27.47
C SER A 7 49.25 -36.46 26.02
N PRO A 8 48.63 -37.42 25.29
CA PRO A 8 48.20 -37.20 23.92
C PRO A 8 46.92 -36.36 23.81
N ILE A 9 46.90 -35.54 22.75
CA ILE A 9 45.81 -34.68 22.29
C ILE A 9 44.62 -35.57 21.87
N SER A 10 43.46 -35.38 22.51
CA SER A 10 42.20 -36.01 22.09
C SER A 10 41.59 -35.20 20.94
N ALA A 11 41.50 -35.83 19.76
CA ALA A 11 40.85 -35.27 18.58
C ALA A 11 39.33 -35.10 18.81
N LEU A 12 38.80 -33.94 18.40
CA LEU A 12 37.37 -33.63 18.37
C LEU A 12 36.67 -34.42 17.25
N PRO A 13 35.43 -34.92 17.46
CA PRO A 13 34.68 -35.60 16.41
C PRO A 13 34.13 -34.58 15.37
N VAL A 14 34.46 -34.83 14.10
CA VAL A 14 33.90 -34.14 12.93
C VAL A 14 32.43 -34.51 12.78
N ARG A 15 31.53 -33.51 12.78
CA ARG A 15 30.09 -33.71 12.58
C ARG A 15 29.74 -33.63 11.09
N PRO A 16 28.91 -34.55 10.55
CA PRO A 16 28.53 -34.54 9.15
C PRO A 16 27.55 -33.41 8.82
N THR A 17 27.73 -32.80 7.65
CA THR A 17 26.82 -31.85 7.01
C THR A 17 25.55 -32.54 6.51
N PRO A 18 24.33 -32.07 6.81
CA PRO A 18 23.14 -32.54 6.13
C PRO A 18 22.95 -31.83 4.78
N SER A 19 22.95 -32.67 3.75
CA SER A 19 22.60 -32.40 2.35
C SER A 19 21.13 -32.04 2.17
N THR A 20 20.88 -31.20 1.16
CA THR A 20 19.60 -30.92 0.51
C THR A 20 18.83 -32.19 0.10
N SER A 21 17.55 -32.31 0.46
CA SER A 21 16.55 -33.08 -0.32
C SER A 21 15.11 -32.90 0.20
N SER A 22 14.30 -32.20 -0.60
CA SER A 22 12.92 -32.52 -1.04
C SER A 22 11.97 -33.38 -0.18
N ARG A 23 10.87 -32.71 0.25
CA ARG A 23 9.41 -33.07 0.30
C ARG A 23 8.95 -34.44 0.86
N PRO A 24 7.71 -34.46 1.41
CA PRO A 24 6.66 -35.19 0.68
C PRO A 24 5.37 -34.37 0.45
N ILE A 25 4.83 -34.57 -0.75
CA ILE A 25 3.50 -34.18 -1.23
C ILE A 25 2.55 -35.33 -0.88
N LEU A 26 1.38 -35.05 -0.30
CA LEU A 26 0.25 -35.98 -0.36
C LEU A 26 -0.77 -35.49 -1.39
N SER A 27 -0.97 -36.31 -2.41
CA SER A 27 -1.95 -36.16 -3.49
C SER A 27 -3.33 -36.64 -3.06
N GLY A 28 -4.36 -35.87 -3.42
CA GLY A 28 -5.75 -36.34 -3.55
C GLY A 28 -6.28 -35.93 -4.92
N ILE A 29 -6.38 -36.90 -5.82
CA ILE A 29 -6.88 -36.80 -7.21
C ILE A 29 -8.41 -36.89 -7.20
N ASN A 30 -9.10 -36.00 -7.92
CA ASN A 30 -10.23 -36.43 -8.75
C ASN A 30 -10.52 -35.50 -9.96
N THR A 31 -10.06 -35.98 -11.11
CA THR A 31 -10.64 -36.10 -12.46
C THR A 31 -11.72 -35.12 -12.99
N MET A 32 -11.30 -34.44 -14.07
CA MET A 32 -11.93 -33.93 -15.32
C MET A 32 -13.45 -34.04 -15.61
N ASN A 33 -13.98 -32.96 -16.22
CA ASN A 33 -14.55 -32.84 -17.60
C ASN A 33 -15.34 -31.50 -17.69
N GLY A 34 -15.37 -30.68 -18.75
CA GLY A 34 -14.87 -30.71 -20.12
C GLY A 34 -15.49 -29.53 -20.92
N ALA A 35 -14.90 -29.20 -22.09
CA ALA A 35 -15.39 -28.38 -23.24
C ALA A 35 -15.68 -26.87 -22.99
N ILE A 36 -15.08 -25.87 -23.66
CA ILE A 36 -14.70 -25.54 -25.05
C ILE A 36 -15.87 -25.26 -26.03
N ALA A 37 -15.88 -23.99 -26.46
CA ALA A 37 -16.36 -23.36 -27.71
C ALA A 37 -17.87 -23.23 -27.99
N VAL A 38 -18.33 -22.02 -28.34
CA VAL A 38 -18.44 -21.56 -29.75
C VAL A 38 -18.75 -20.06 -29.86
N ASN A 39 -18.06 -19.40 -30.81
CA ASN A 39 -18.43 -18.10 -31.39
C ASN A 39 -19.60 -18.28 -32.36
N GLY A 40 -20.48 -17.27 -32.45
CA GLY A 40 -21.55 -17.18 -33.42
C GLY A 40 -21.75 -15.74 -33.88
N ASP A 41 -21.64 -15.59 -35.20
CA ASP A 41 -21.60 -14.38 -36.03
C ASP A 41 -23.00 -13.74 -36.28
N SER A 42 -22.98 -12.61 -37.00
CA SER A 42 -24.07 -12.00 -37.83
C SER A 42 -24.85 -10.84 -37.17
N ALA A 43 -25.27 -9.76 -37.86
CA ALA A 43 -25.01 -9.20 -39.19
C ALA A 43 -25.75 -7.82 -39.32
N ALA A 44 -25.24 -6.97 -40.22
CA ALA A 44 -25.95 -6.12 -41.20
C ALA A 44 -26.77 -4.85 -40.82
N GLY A 45 -26.61 -3.84 -41.69
CA GLY A 45 -27.46 -2.66 -41.92
C GLY A 45 -26.64 -1.36 -41.76
N GLY A 46 -26.32 -0.55 -42.77
CA GLY A 46 -27.03 -0.18 -44.00
C GLY A 46 -27.39 1.31 -43.89
N GLY A 47 -26.79 2.18 -44.70
CA GLY A 47 -27.10 3.62 -44.66
C GLY A 47 -26.22 4.48 -45.55
N VAL A 48 -26.63 4.63 -46.80
CA VAL A 48 -26.11 5.57 -47.80
C VAL A 48 -26.58 7.00 -47.49
N ASN A 49 -25.73 8.01 -47.70
CA ASN A 49 -26.15 9.40 -47.85
C ASN A 49 -25.33 10.08 -48.95
N GLY A 50 -26.03 10.46 -50.01
CA GLY A 50 -25.49 11.27 -51.10
C GLY A 50 -25.37 12.73 -50.70
N VAL A 51 -24.31 13.39 -51.18
CA VAL A 51 -24.15 14.84 -51.10
C VAL A 51 -24.04 15.38 -52.52
N VAL A 52 -24.91 16.36 -52.76
CA VAL A 52 -25.15 17.10 -54.00
C VAL A 52 -24.04 18.11 -54.26
N ASN A 53 -23.57 18.15 -55.52
CA ASN A 53 -22.71 19.20 -56.06
C ASN A 53 -23.49 20.51 -56.25
N GLY A 54 -22.95 21.63 -55.75
CA GLY A 54 -23.50 22.97 -55.90
C GLY A 54 -22.39 24.02 -56.13
N THR A 55 -22.15 24.28 -57.41
CA THR A 55 -21.53 25.42 -58.11
C THR A 55 -21.00 26.61 -57.29
N ILE A 56 -19.70 26.89 -57.49
CA ILE A 56 -19.00 28.12 -57.10
C ILE A 56 -19.42 29.25 -58.04
N SER A 57 -19.93 30.36 -57.50
CA SER A 57 -20.15 31.61 -58.25
C SER A 57 -19.46 32.77 -57.54
N SER A 58 -18.50 33.36 -58.25
CA SER A 58 -17.70 34.53 -57.88
C SER A 58 -18.49 35.82 -57.94
N ILE A 59 -18.37 36.68 -56.92
CA ILE A 59 -18.87 38.08 -56.92
C ILE A 59 -17.71 39.04 -56.57
N PRO A 60 -17.62 40.23 -57.19
CA PRO A 60 -16.42 41.08 -57.18
C PRO A 60 -16.34 42.03 -55.97
N GLY A 61 -15.13 42.55 -55.77
CA GLY A 61 -14.70 43.33 -54.61
C GLY A 61 -15.48 44.61 -54.35
N GLY A 62 -15.82 44.81 -53.07
CA GLY A 62 -16.26 46.06 -52.48
C GLY A 62 -15.43 46.35 -51.23
N SER A 63 -14.59 47.37 -51.31
CA SER A 63 -13.85 47.94 -50.18
C SER A 63 -14.84 48.51 -49.15
N ARG A 64 -15.09 47.77 -48.06
CA ARG A 64 -15.73 48.30 -46.84
C ARG A 64 -14.68 48.44 -45.76
N SER A 65 -14.47 49.67 -45.30
CA SER A 65 -13.69 49.99 -44.11
C SER A 65 -14.32 49.34 -42.89
N VAL A 66 -13.54 48.50 -42.22
CA VAL A 66 -13.92 47.86 -40.95
C VAL A 66 -13.71 48.89 -39.83
N PRO A 67 -14.67 49.15 -38.93
CA PRO A 67 -14.43 50.03 -37.79
C PRO A 67 -13.45 49.34 -36.82
N HIS A 68 -12.34 50.01 -36.53
CA HIS A 68 -11.37 49.56 -35.53
C HIS A 68 -12.00 49.58 -34.14
N SER A 69 -12.23 48.40 -33.54
CA SER A 69 -12.43 48.27 -32.10
C SER A 69 -11.14 48.69 -31.36
N PRO A 70 -11.23 49.46 -30.27
CA PRO A 70 -10.04 49.81 -29.49
C PRO A 70 -9.41 48.54 -28.91
N LEU A 71 -8.10 48.39 -29.12
CA LEU A 71 -7.30 47.31 -28.56
C LEU A 71 -7.29 47.44 -27.04
N ILE A 72 -7.89 46.47 -26.35
CA ILE A 72 -7.73 46.30 -24.92
C ILE A 72 -6.26 45.93 -24.68
N PRO A 73 -5.47 46.68 -23.90
CA PRO A 73 -4.08 46.34 -23.67
C PRO A 73 -3.99 44.98 -22.97
N TYR A 74 -3.27 44.05 -23.60
CA TYR A 74 -2.96 42.74 -23.06
C TYR A 74 -2.06 42.93 -21.83
N SER A 75 -2.62 42.74 -20.62
CA SER A 75 -1.84 42.71 -19.40
C SER A 75 -1.27 41.29 -19.24
N PRO A 76 0.06 41.09 -19.26
CA PRO A 76 0.67 39.79 -19.01
C PRO A 76 0.63 39.51 -17.52
N HIS A 77 -0.56 39.25 -16.97
CA HIS A 77 -0.65 38.54 -15.70
C HIS A 77 -0.34 37.07 -16.01
N PRO A 78 0.69 36.46 -15.41
CA PRO A 78 0.86 35.02 -15.51
C PRO A 78 -0.43 34.39 -14.97
N LEU A 79 -1.14 33.68 -15.84
CA LEU A 79 -2.22 32.80 -15.41
C LEU A 79 -1.60 31.87 -14.37
N LYS A 80 -2.04 32.02 -13.11
CA LYS A 80 -1.67 31.11 -12.03
C LYS A 80 -2.11 29.73 -12.52
N THR A 81 -1.15 28.90 -12.92
CA THR A 81 -1.44 27.52 -13.30
C THR A 81 -2.19 26.93 -12.10
N PRO A 82 -3.39 26.37 -12.27
CA PRO A 82 -4.09 25.75 -11.16
C PRO A 82 -3.15 24.67 -10.61
N GLN A 83 -2.62 24.92 -9.42
CA GLN A 83 -1.85 23.94 -8.69
C GLN A 83 -2.86 22.82 -8.41
N ILE A 84 -2.73 21.70 -9.12
CA ILE A 84 -3.61 20.55 -8.91
C ILE A 84 -3.46 20.21 -7.43
N ALA A 85 -4.57 20.27 -6.68
CA ALA A 85 -4.55 19.97 -5.26
C ALA A 85 -3.89 18.60 -5.06
N THR A 86 -2.94 18.52 -4.13
CA THR A 86 -2.27 17.27 -3.77
C THR A 86 -3.30 16.23 -3.34
N GLN A 87 -3.16 14.98 -3.79
CA GLN A 87 -4.05 13.91 -3.33
C GLN A 87 -3.63 13.51 -1.92
N HIS A 88 -4.51 13.63 -0.95
CA HIS A 88 -4.29 13.12 0.40
C HIS A 88 -4.86 11.72 0.52
N VAL A 89 -4.06 10.78 1.02
CA VAL A 89 -4.43 9.37 1.15
C VAL A 89 -4.25 8.93 2.60
N LEU A 90 -5.26 8.29 3.19
CA LEU A 90 -5.09 7.49 4.39
C LEU A 90 -4.98 6.02 3.98
N LEU A 91 -3.82 5.43 4.21
CA LEU A 91 -3.51 4.05 3.86
C LEU A 91 -3.49 3.17 5.11
N LEU A 92 -4.52 2.32 5.25
CA LEU A 92 -4.61 1.33 6.33
C LEU A 92 -4.00 0.01 5.84
N LEU A 93 -2.85 -0.37 6.38
CA LEU A 93 -2.14 -1.60 6.05
C LEU A 93 -2.48 -2.72 7.02
N ASP A 94 -3.02 -3.83 6.51
CA ASP A 94 -3.21 -5.10 7.22
C ASP A 94 -3.91 -4.95 8.58
N VAL A 95 -4.90 -4.07 8.65
CA VAL A 95 -5.74 -3.83 9.85
C VAL A 95 -6.80 -4.93 9.97
N GLN A 96 -6.31 -6.18 10.04
CA GLN A 96 -7.09 -7.41 9.99
C GLN A 96 -7.31 -8.00 11.38
N ALA A 97 -8.40 -8.74 11.55
CA ALA A 97 -8.86 -9.25 12.83
C ALA A 97 -7.85 -10.19 13.49
N GLY A 98 -7.14 -11.01 12.71
CA GLY A 98 -6.12 -11.92 13.22
C GLY A 98 -4.97 -11.19 13.90
N LEU A 99 -4.33 -10.27 13.19
CA LEU A 99 -3.19 -9.49 13.69
C LEU A 99 -3.55 -8.59 14.88
N LEU A 100 -4.81 -8.12 14.94
CA LEU A 100 -5.32 -7.29 16.03
C LEU A 100 -6.12 -8.07 17.07
N SER A 101 -6.04 -9.40 17.11
CA SER A 101 -6.68 -10.18 18.17
C SER A 101 -6.03 -9.92 19.55
N SER A 102 -6.63 -10.41 20.62
CA SER A 102 -6.01 -10.32 21.95
C SER A 102 -4.66 -11.06 21.96
N PRO A 103 -3.63 -10.52 22.63
CA PRO A 103 -2.38 -11.24 22.80
C PRO A 103 -2.58 -12.58 23.54
N PRO A 104 -1.78 -13.61 23.23
CA PRO A 104 -0.60 -13.58 22.37
C PRO A 104 -0.89 -13.80 20.88
N LEU A 105 -2.17 -13.97 20.46
CA LEU A 105 -2.50 -14.23 19.06
C LEU A 105 -2.28 -12.99 18.18
N GLY A 106 -2.77 -11.84 18.62
CA GLY A 106 -2.46 -10.55 17.98
C GLY A 106 -1.23 -9.88 18.58
N VAL A 107 -0.81 -8.77 17.96
CA VAL A 107 0.32 -7.97 18.44
C VAL A 107 0.11 -7.48 19.89
N PRO A 108 1.17 -7.32 20.70
CA PRO A 108 1.04 -6.91 22.09
C PRO A 108 0.24 -5.61 22.32
N SER A 109 0.34 -4.66 21.38
CA SER A 109 -0.34 -3.37 21.41
C SER A 109 -1.74 -3.38 20.77
N SER A 110 -2.33 -4.54 20.47
CA SER A 110 -3.53 -4.65 19.62
C SER A 110 -4.73 -3.82 20.10
N SER A 111 -4.98 -3.74 21.41
CA SER A 111 -6.06 -2.90 21.96
C SER A 111 -5.81 -1.41 21.76
N ALA A 112 -4.58 -0.95 21.96
CA ALA A 112 -4.21 0.45 21.77
C ALA A 112 -4.26 0.84 20.29
N LEU A 113 -3.74 -0.03 19.41
CA LEU A 113 -3.81 0.16 17.95
C LEU A 113 -5.25 0.23 17.44
N ARG A 114 -6.13 -0.67 17.89
CA ARG A 114 -7.55 -0.61 17.54
C ARG A 114 -8.16 0.74 17.93
N HIS A 115 -7.86 1.23 19.13
CA HIS A 115 -8.37 2.51 19.58
C HIS A 115 -7.85 3.67 18.71
N ASN A 116 -6.53 3.75 18.52
CA ASN A 116 -5.87 4.83 17.78
C ASN A 116 -6.29 4.87 16.31
N ILE A 117 -6.28 3.72 15.63
CA ILE A 117 -6.70 3.63 14.21
C ILE A 117 -8.19 3.99 14.08
N SER A 118 -9.04 3.61 15.04
CA SER A 118 -10.45 4.01 15.04
C SER A 118 -10.62 5.52 15.11
N LEU A 119 -9.81 6.21 15.93
CA LEU A 119 -9.83 7.67 16.03
C LEU A 119 -9.36 8.31 14.73
N ILE A 120 -8.26 7.82 14.16
CA ILE A 120 -7.72 8.34 12.89
C ILE A 120 -8.74 8.19 11.76
N LEU A 121 -9.34 7.02 11.63
CA LEU A 121 -10.36 6.74 10.62
C LEU A 121 -11.60 7.61 10.81
N HIS A 122 -12.01 7.86 12.06
CA HIS A 122 -13.11 8.77 12.36
C HIS A 122 -12.81 10.20 11.90
N HIS A 123 -11.63 10.73 12.23
CA HIS A 123 -11.21 12.07 11.83
C HIS A 123 -11.07 12.21 10.31
N ALA A 124 -10.47 11.23 9.64
CA ALA A 124 -10.35 11.23 8.17
C ALA A 124 -11.73 11.23 7.48
N ARG A 125 -12.67 10.41 7.95
CA ARG A 125 -14.05 10.37 7.39
C ARG A 125 -14.83 11.66 7.64
N ALA A 126 -14.53 12.39 8.71
CA ALA A 126 -15.20 13.64 9.06
C ALA A 126 -14.57 14.89 8.39
N ALA A 127 -13.45 14.73 7.70
CA ALA A 127 -12.72 15.83 7.08
C ALA A 127 -13.45 16.39 5.83
N SER A 128 -13.12 17.62 5.47
CA SER A 128 -13.71 18.30 4.31
C SER A 128 -12.64 19.11 3.55
N PRO A 129 -12.22 18.67 2.34
CA PRO A 129 -12.59 17.40 1.71
C PRO A 129 -11.98 16.18 2.47
N PRO A 130 -12.63 15.00 2.44
CA PRO A 130 -12.04 13.79 3.01
C PRO A 130 -10.85 13.31 2.16
N PRO A 131 -9.80 12.74 2.77
CA PRO A 131 -8.75 12.06 2.02
C PRO A 131 -9.31 10.80 1.34
N LEU A 132 -8.59 10.28 0.35
CA LEU A 132 -8.85 8.96 -0.19
C LEU A 132 -8.43 7.91 0.85
N ILE A 133 -9.39 7.17 1.41
CA ILE A 133 -9.14 6.13 2.41
C ILE A 133 -9.06 4.79 1.69
N ILE A 134 -7.91 4.11 1.78
CA ILE A 134 -7.66 2.80 1.16
C ILE A 134 -7.31 1.78 2.24
N HIS A 135 -8.01 0.65 2.22
CA HIS A 135 -7.73 -0.50 3.08
C HIS A 135 -6.96 -1.54 2.30
N VAL A 136 -5.85 -2.00 2.85
CA VAL A 136 -5.05 -3.09 2.29
C VAL A 136 -5.14 -4.28 3.23
N ARG A 137 -5.39 -5.47 2.67
CA ARG A 137 -5.35 -6.75 3.39
C ARG A 137 -4.21 -7.59 2.88
N ASN A 138 -3.45 -8.16 3.80
CA ASN A 138 -2.50 -9.21 3.48
C ASN A 138 -3.24 -10.55 3.36
N CYS A 139 -2.97 -11.27 2.28
CA CYS A 139 -3.38 -12.64 2.08
C CYS A 139 -2.24 -13.55 2.54
N GLY A 140 -2.26 -13.90 3.83
CA GLY A 140 -1.29 -14.81 4.45
C GLY A 140 -1.31 -16.21 3.85
N ASP A 141 -0.28 -16.99 4.19
CA ASP A 141 -0.23 -18.41 3.84
C ASP A 141 -1.18 -19.22 4.74
N PRO A 142 -1.55 -20.45 4.35
CA PRO A 142 -2.44 -21.27 5.15
C PRO A 142 -1.98 -21.43 6.61
N GLY A 143 -2.85 -21.04 7.55
CA GLY A 143 -2.56 -21.07 8.99
C GLY A 143 -1.98 -19.77 9.57
N ASP A 144 -1.65 -18.78 8.75
CA ASP A 144 -1.29 -17.45 9.24
C ASP A 144 -2.52 -16.75 9.86
N PRO A 145 -2.33 -15.78 10.78
CA PRO A 145 -3.44 -15.02 11.37
C PRO A 145 -4.33 -14.29 10.35
N ASP A 146 -3.79 -14.00 9.18
CA ASP A 146 -4.42 -13.32 8.04
C ASP A 146 -4.57 -14.24 6.81
N ASP A 147 -4.63 -15.55 7.01
CA ASP A 147 -5.01 -16.52 5.98
C ASP A 147 -6.41 -16.20 5.42
N PRO A 148 -6.59 -16.03 4.09
CA PRO A 148 -7.88 -15.71 3.45
C PRO A 148 -9.06 -16.61 3.78
N VAL A 149 -8.83 -17.87 4.18
CA VAL A 149 -9.92 -18.78 4.58
C VAL A 149 -10.24 -18.70 6.08
N SER A 150 -9.43 -17.98 6.85
CA SER A 150 -9.61 -17.83 8.29
C SER A 150 -10.55 -16.66 8.62
N PRO A 151 -11.23 -16.71 9.78
CA PRO A 151 -11.95 -15.55 10.32
C PRO A 151 -11.04 -14.33 10.56
N GLY A 152 -9.74 -14.57 10.75
CA GLY A 152 -8.74 -13.52 11.01
C GLY A 152 -8.46 -12.61 9.81
N PHE A 153 -8.79 -13.05 8.59
CA PHE A 153 -8.60 -12.27 7.37
C PHE A 153 -9.44 -10.99 7.29
N GLY A 154 -10.60 -10.96 7.95
CA GLY A 154 -11.52 -9.83 7.89
C GLY A 154 -10.91 -8.54 8.43
N LEU A 155 -11.26 -7.39 7.83
CA LEU A 155 -10.88 -6.08 8.37
C LEU A 155 -11.58 -5.85 9.71
N VAL A 156 -10.85 -5.22 10.64
CA VAL A 156 -11.41 -4.78 11.92
C VAL A 156 -12.44 -3.67 11.74
N PHE A 157 -12.16 -2.75 10.82
CA PHE A 157 -13.03 -1.61 10.52
C PHE A 157 -13.68 -1.84 9.16
N PRO A 158 -15.02 -1.94 9.09
CA PRO A 158 -15.70 -2.06 7.82
C PRO A 158 -15.42 -0.84 6.92
N PRO A 159 -15.03 -1.06 5.65
CA PRO A 159 -14.87 0.02 4.69
C PRO A 159 -16.23 0.62 4.33
N LEU A 160 -16.27 1.91 4.03
CA LEU A 160 -17.44 2.53 3.40
C LEU A 160 -17.50 2.16 1.91
N PRO A 161 -18.65 2.27 1.23
CA PRO A 161 -18.79 1.85 -0.18
C PRO A 161 -17.82 2.50 -1.18
N HIS A 162 -17.28 3.67 -0.84
CA HIS A 162 -16.33 4.42 -1.67
C HIS A 162 -14.86 4.25 -1.22
N GLU A 163 -14.59 3.48 -0.18
CA GLU A 163 -13.23 3.21 0.33
C GLU A 163 -12.71 1.91 -0.32
N PRO A 164 -11.68 1.97 -1.19
CA PRO A 164 -11.17 0.77 -1.85
C PRO A 164 -10.58 -0.22 -0.85
N VAL A 165 -10.76 -1.52 -1.15
CA VAL A 165 -10.09 -2.62 -0.46
C VAL A 165 -9.19 -3.35 -1.45
N ILE A 166 -7.92 -3.51 -1.09
CA ILE A 166 -6.91 -4.15 -1.95
C ILE A 166 -6.32 -5.34 -1.21
N ASP A 167 -6.31 -6.49 -1.87
CA ASP A 167 -5.65 -7.69 -1.36
C ASP A 167 -4.22 -7.76 -1.91
N LYS A 168 -3.24 -8.02 -1.03
CA LYS A 168 -1.83 -8.17 -1.39
C LYS A 168 -1.25 -9.50 -0.91
N ARG A 169 -0.17 -9.95 -1.55
CA ARG A 169 0.59 -11.17 -1.20
C ARG A 169 2.06 -10.90 -0.89
N LYS A 170 2.46 -9.63 -0.80
CA LYS A 170 3.83 -9.18 -0.56
C LYS A 170 3.80 -8.09 0.50
N ASN A 171 4.91 -7.89 1.20
CA ASN A 171 4.99 -6.85 2.24
C ASN A 171 4.79 -5.45 1.64
N ASN A 172 5.44 -5.17 0.51
CA ASN A 172 5.22 -3.94 -0.24
C ASN A 172 3.81 -3.97 -0.88
N ALA A 173 2.93 -3.09 -0.41
CA ALA A 173 1.55 -3.03 -0.88
C ALA A 173 1.38 -2.59 -2.33
N PHE A 174 2.39 -1.95 -2.94
CA PHE A 174 2.39 -1.61 -4.36
C PHE A 174 2.78 -2.80 -5.26
N ALA A 175 3.44 -3.82 -4.73
CA ALA A 175 3.98 -4.91 -5.52
C ALA A 175 2.89 -5.91 -5.92
N GLY A 176 2.55 -5.94 -7.21
CA GLY A 176 1.57 -6.89 -7.75
C GLY A 176 0.12 -6.56 -7.38
N THR A 177 -0.18 -5.28 -7.15
CA THR A 177 -1.53 -4.78 -6.85
C THR A 177 -1.86 -3.56 -7.70
N GLU A 178 -3.13 -3.15 -7.68
CA GLU A 178 -3.60 -1.91 -8.30
C GLU A 178 -3.38 -0.66 -7.42
N LEU A 179 -2.69 -0.77 -6.28
CA LEU A 179 -2.51 0.37 -5.36
C LEU A 179 -1.82 1.55 -6.05
N GLY A 180 -0.86 1.27 -6.93
CA GLY A 180 -0.12 2.29 -7.67
C GLY A 180 -0.96 3.06 -8.69
N SER A 181 -2.10 2.54 -9.16
CA SER A 181 -3.00 3.23 -10.08
C SER A 181 -3.99 4.15 -9.34
N LEU A 182 -4.26 3.88 -8.06
CA LEU A 182 -5.12 4.69 -7.20
C LEU A 182 -4.37 5.86 -6.54
N ILE A 183 -3.09 5.67 -6.23
CA ILE A 183 -2.25 6.66 -5.55
C ILE A 183 -1.34 7.35 -6.55
N ARG A 184 -1.56 8.66 -6.78
CA ARG A 184 -0.68 9.46 -7.63
C ARG A 184 0.73 9.56 -7.06
N HIS A 185 1.72 9.76 -7.92
CA HIS A 185 3.12 9.90 -7.51
C HIS A 185 3.35 11.11 -6.59
N ASP A 186 2.55 12.18 -6.75
CA ASP A 186 2.60 13.41 -5.96
C ASP A 186 1.68 13.37 -4.72
N ALA A 187 1.07 12.22 -4.42
CA ALA A 187 0.17 12.09 -3.28
C ALA A 187 0.94 12.11 -1.94
N GLU A 188 0.29 12.69 -0.93
CA GLU A 188 0.69 12.61 0.47
C GLU A 188 0.00 11.41 1.12
N LEU A 189 0.77 10.51 1.72
CA LEU A 189 0.29 9.25 2.29
C LEU A 189 0.43 9.28 3.81
N VAL A 190 -0.71 9.27 4.50
CA VAL A 190 -0.78 8.96 5.92
C VAL A 190 -0.88 7.45 6.08
N VAL A 191 0.13 6.81 6.66
CA VAL A 191 0.22 5.36 6.79
C VAL A 191 -0.04 4.94 8.24
N VAL A 192 -0.88 3.92 8.40
CA VAL A 192 -1.18 3.25 9.67
C VAL A 192 -1.29 1.74 9.46
N GLY A 193 -1.14 0.94 10.51
CA GLY A 193 -1.46 -0.48 10.49
C GLY A 193 -0.28 -1.41 10.80
N LEU A 194 -0.27 -2.60 10.21
CA LEU A 194 0.61 -3.69 10.62
C LEU A 194 1.31 -4.35 9.42
N GLN A 195 2.43 -5.05 9.61
CA GLN A 195 3.30 -4.96 10.78
C GLN A 195 4.39 -3.89 10.55
N SER A 196 4.84 -3.22 11.62
CA SER A 196 5.84 -2.15 11.57
C SER A 196 7.06 -2.51 10.72
N ASP A 197 7.75 -3.60 11.06
CA ASP A 197 8.98 -4.06 10.42
C ASP A 197 8.76 -4.91 9.17
N PHE A 198 7.51 -5.13 8.75
CA PHE A 198 7.18 -5.83 7.51
C PHE A 198 6.46 -4.90 6.54
N CYS A 199 5.13 -4.96 6.52
CA CYS A 199 4.32 -4.34 5.49
C CYS A 199 4.35 -2.81 5.56
N VAL A 200 4.37 -2.24 6.76
CA VAL A 200 4.48 -0.78 6.97
C VAL A 200 5.82 -0.30 6.41
N ARG A 201 6.93 -0.81 6.94
CA ARG A 201 8.28 -0.46 6.47
C ARG A 201 8.45 -0.63 4.96
N ALA A 202 8.10 -1.79 4.41
CA ALA A 202 8.27 -2.07 2.99
C ALA A 202 7.43 -1.14 2.08
N THR A 203 6.22 -0.80 2.52
CA THR A 203 5.34 0.09 1.75
C THR A 203 5.77 1.54 1.84
N CYS A 204 6.23 2.01 3.02
CA CYS A 204 6.78 3.36 3.18
C CYS A 204 8.02 3.57 2.29
N TRP A 205 8.98 2.64 2.30
CA TRP A 205 10.13 2.69 1.40
C TRP A 205 9.73 2.72 -0.08
N ALA A 206 8.75 1.91 -0.47
CA ALA A 206 8.26 1.89 -1.85
C ALA A 206 7.55 3.19 -2.23
N ALA A 207 6.77 3.79 -1.32
CA ALA A 207 6.12 5.07 -1.54
C ALA A 207 7.14 6.20 -1.72
N LEU A 208 8.15 6.29 -0.84
CA LEU A 208 9.25 7.24 -0.99
C LEU A 208 9.97 7.08 -2.33
N GLY A 209 10.27 5.84 -2.73
CA GLY A 209 10.88 5.54 -4.03
C GLY A 209 10.02 5.92 -5.25
N ARG A 210 8.70 6.06 -5.08
CA ARG A 210 7.77 6.56 -6.11
C ARG A 210 7.66 8.09 -6.14
N GLY A 211 8.25 8.79 -5.17
CA GLY A 211 8.18 10.25 -5.04
C GLY A 211 7.06 10.75 -4.13
N ASN A 212 6.37 9.86 -3.41
CA ASN A 212 5.32 10.25 -2.48
C ASN A 212 5.88 10.93 -1.23
N GLU A 213 5.15 11.89 -0.69
CA GLU A 213 5.31 12.32 0.70
C GLU A 213 4.65 11.28 1.60
N VAL A 214 5.35 10.86 2.66
CA VAL A 214 4.89 9.79 3.55
C VAL A 214 4.91 10.29 4.98
N LEU A 215 3.77 10.17 5.66
CA LEU A 215 3.60 10.45 7.06
C LEU A 215 3.24 9.15 7.78
N LEU A 216 3.94 8.84 8.85
CA LEU A 216 3.67 7.68 9.69
C LEU A 216 3.22 8.16 11.07
N ILE A 217 2.03 7.73 11.49
CA ILE A 217 1.50 8.11 12.80
C ILE A 217 1.99 7.11 13.84
N LYS A 218 2.81 7.58 14.77
CA LYS A 218 3.29 6.82 15.92
C LYS A 218 2.11 6.33 16.74
N GLU A 219 2.28 5.16 17.37
CA GLU A 219 1.20 4.47 18.10
C GLU A 219 -0.01 4.05 17.23
N ALA A 220 0.05 4.22 15.91
CA ALA A 220 -0.93 3.72 14.94
C ALA A 220 -0.35 2.69 13.98
N HIS A 221 0.87 2.22 14.25
CA HIS A 221 1.43 1.00 13.68
C HIS A 221 2.00 0.11 14.78
N GLY A 222 2.06 -1.20 14.54
CA GLY A 222 2.64 -2.10 15.52
C GLY A 222 3.10 -3.44 14.96
N THR A 223 3.82 -4.20 15.79
CA THR A 223 4.40 -5.49 15.42
C THR A 223 4.42 -6.48 16.59
N TYR A 224 4.90 -7.70 16.35
CA TYR A 224 5.09 -8.72 17.37
C TYR A 224 6.45 -8.58 18.06
N ASN A 225 6.59 -9.20 19.23
CA ASN A 225 7.92 -9.42 19.81
C ASN A 225 8.74 -10.31 18.85
N ARG A 226 10.01 -9.96 18.62
CA ARG A 226 10.91 -10.73 17.75
C ARG A 226 11.81 -11.63 18.58
N ILE A 227 11.86 -12.90 18.24
CA ILE A 227 12.79 -13.87 18.84
C ILE A 227 14.10 -13.81 18.06
N GLU A 228 15.17 -13.38 18.72
CA GLU A 228 16.50 -13.28 18.15
C GLU A 228 17.18 -14.66 18.17
N ALA A 229 16.90 -15.47 17.16
CA ALA A 229 17.36 -16.86 17.06
C ALA A 229 18.89 -17.01 17.18
N TRP A 230 19.65 -16.00 16.74
CA TRP A 230 21.11 -16.02 16.72
C TRP A 230 21.77 -15.49 18.01
N TYR A 231 21.01 -14.84 18.88
CA TYR A 231 21.48 -14.26 20.14
C TYR A 231 20.93 -15.01 21.36
N GLY A 232 20.99 -16.34 21.29
CA GLY A 232 20.56 -17.20 22.41
C GLY A 232 19.05 -17.18 22.67
N GLY A 233 18.24 -16.77 21.69
CA GLY A 233 16.78 -16.71 21.83
C GLY A 233 16.30 -15.53 22.67
N SER A 234 17.11 -14.47 22.84
CA SER A 234 16.64 -13.23 23.46
C SER A 234 15.42 -12.67 22.71
N VAL A 235 14.51 -12.03 23.43
CA VAL A 235 13.32 -11.43 22.83
C VAL A 235 13.51 -9.93 22.74
N THR A 236 13.40 -9.39 21.54
CA THR A 236 13.28 -7.95 21.30
C THR A 236 11.81 -7.57 21.45
N PRO A 237 11.44 -6.72 22.42
CA PRO A 237 10.05 -6.30 22.61
C PRO A 237 9.52 -5.52 21.40
N ALA A 238 8.23 -5.69 21.08
CA ALA A 238 7.57 -5.05 19.94
C ALA A 238 7.81 -3.52 19.89
N HIS A 239 7.67 -2.82 21.01
CA HIS A 239 7.88 -1.36 21.07
C HIS A 239 9.31 -0.92 20.73
N ARG A 240 10.31 -1.78 20.93
CA ARG A 240 11.70 -1.49 20.52
C ARG A 240 11.85 -1.59 19.02
N ILE A 241 11.20 -2.59 18.42
CA ILE A 241 11.18 -2.79 16.96
C ILE A 241 10.42 -1.65 16.29
N GLU A 242 9.28 -1.23 16.87
CA GLU A 242 8.51 -0.06 16.43
C GLU A 242 9.39 1.19 16.40
N ALA A 243 10.11 1.50 17.49
CA ALA A 243 11.01 2.64 17.55
C ALA A 243 12.22 2.55 16.59
N GLU A 244 12.77 1.34 16.38
CA GLU A 244 13.82 1.09 15.38
C GLU A 244 13.33 1.40 13.97
N VAL A 245 12.11 0.95 13.62
CA VAL A 245 11.49 1.22 12.31
C VAL A 245 11.15 2.70 12.15
N GLU A 246 10.63 3.35 13.19
CA GLU A 246 10.37 4.80 13.18
C GLU A 246 11.64 5.58 12.86
N THR A 247 12.75 5.28 13.54
CA THR A 247 14.05 5.92 13.29
C THR A 247 14.55 5.66 11.86
N GLU A 248 14.48 4.39 11.41
CA GLU A 248 14.89 3.99 10.05
C GLU A 248 14.11 4.76 8.98
N LEU A 249 12.80 4.89 9.15
CA LEU A 249 11.92 5.54 8.18
C LEU A 249 12.05 7.07 8.23
N GLU A 250 12.23 7.65 9.42
CA GLU A 250 12.50 9.08 9.57
C GLU A 250 13.81 9.46 8.87
N ASP A 251 14.89 8.70 9.06
CA ASP A 251 16.17 8.88 8.36
C ASP A 251 16.03 8.75 6.83
N ALA A 252 15.06 7.96 6.35
CA ALA A 252 14.75 7.80 4.93
C ALA A 252 13.88 8.94 4.36
N GLY A 253 13.32 9.82 5.20
CA GLY A 253 12.50 10.95 4.79
C GLY A 253 10.99 10.80 5.05
N VAL A 254 10.55 9.80 5.82
CA VAL A 254 9.19 9.74 6.35
C VAL A 254 9.02 10.79 7.46
N VAL A 255 7.91 11.51 7.46
CA VAL A 255 7.56 12.41 8.56
C VAL A 255 6.82 11.64 9.64
N LEU A 256 7.36 11.61 10.86
CA LEU A 256 6.69 11.01 12.01
C LEU A 256 5.69 12.00 12.63
N LEU A 257 4.49 11.52 12.93
CA LEU A 257 3.44 12.28 13.61
C LEU A 257 3.08 11.62 14.94
N ASP A 258 2.75 12.43 15.96
CA ASP A 258 2.16 11.90 17.19
C ASP A 258 0.62 11.94 17.10
N MET A 259 -0.06 11.09 17.88
CA MET A 259 -1.53 11.06 17.95
C MET A 259 -2.18 12.41 18.31
N LYS A 260 -1.44 13.30 18.98
CA LYS A 260 -1.91 14.65 19.36
C LYS A 260 -2.10 15.58 18.15
N ASP A 261 -1.39 15.30 17.04
CA ASP A 261 -1.37 16.13 15.84
C ASP A 261 -2.54 15.79 14.89
N LEU A 262 -3.32 14.75 15.23
CA LEU A 262 -4.38 14.18 14.40
C LEU A 262 -5.44 15.21 13.95
N LYS A 263 -5.77 16.18 14.80
CA LYS A 263 -6.76 17.21 14.47
C LYS A 263 -6.28 18.09 13.31
N GLU A 264 -5.01 18.45 13.30
CA GLU A 264 -4.42 19.35 12.31
C GLU A 264 -4.15 18.63 11.00
N LEU A 265 -3.93 17.31 11.05
CA LEU A 265 -3.66 16.47 9.88
C LEU A 265 -4.76 16.53 8.82
N PHE A 266 -6.02 16.56 9.24
CA PHE A 266 -7.18 16.48 8.34
C PHE A 266 -8.01 17.77 8.26
N THR A 267 -7.55 18.87 8.87
CA THR A 267 -8.24 20.17 8.80
C THR A 267 -7.57 21.12 7.83
N GLY A 268 -8.35 21.69 6.90
CA GLY A 268 -7.95 22.88 6.14
C GLY A 268 -6.88 22.67 5.07
N ARG A 269 -6.81 21.48 4.47
CA ARG A 269 -5.94 21.16 3.33
C ARG A 269 -6.76 21.06 2.03
#